data_AF-A0AAV2SBI4-F1
#
_entry.id   AF-A0AAV2SBI4-F1
#
_cell.length_a   1.000
_cell.length_b   1.000
_cell.length_c   1.000
_cell.angle_alpha   90.00
_cell.angle_beta   90.00
_cell.angle_gamma   90.00
#
_symmetry.space_group_name_H-M   'P 1'
#
loop_
_entity.id
_entity.type
_entity.pdbx_description
1 polymer ?
#
loop_
_entity_poly.entity_id
_entity_poly.type
_entity_poly.pdbx_seq_one_letter_code
_entity_poly.pdbx_strand_id
1 'polypeptide(L)'
;GIDQNLLVGEVLISFVGGHEEREAIHAYAKFPPPIDCPQLAEGNIQDQVLYNMLSTQPHKGLIIAMEYLKECVCSGSLDNVWGVLRLVQAVPLSHTGGPWVVKGDQRAALMAVSAYLGAIQAANLHYNSIVPHLLVHASHIIEKHRPHGYDFLLETIIRANNKWEVNEEDWGVDTSMFPDAWYDLGATRVSGSHLPRHSDSQTCCITKQIIKGPAYFLENGESVMGLNDALMWSKVHPYSPLGTGNPLNPF
;
A
#
# COMPACT_ATOMS: atom_id res chain seq x y z
N GLY A 1 3.47 -10.88 17.66
CA GLY A 1 2.00 -11.06 17.72
C GLY A 1 1.38 -9.82 17.12
N ILE A 2 0.47 -9.97 16.17
CA ILE A 2 -0.08 -8.83 15.41
C ILE A 2 -0.91 -7.94 16.34
N ASP A 3 -0.77 -6.63 16.20
CA ASP A 3 -1.64 -5.66 16.86
C ASP A 3 -3.08 -5.85 16.36
N GLN A 4 -3.92 -6.44 17.20
CA GLN A 4 -5.32 -6.75 16.87
C GLN A 4 -6.11 -5.48 16.57
N ASN A 5 -5.76 -4.34 17.20
CA ASN A 5 -6.43 -3.07 16.96
C ASN A 5 -6.11 -2.53 15.56
N LEU A 6 -4.88 -2.73 15.08
CA LEU A 6 -4.47 -2.33 13.74
C LEU A 6 -5.27 -3.10 12.67
N LEU A 7 -5.38 -4.42 12.79
CA LEU A 7 -6.16 -5.25 11.86
C LEU A 7 -7.65 -4.88 11.83
N VAL A 8 -8.25 -4.70 13.01
CA VAL A 8 -9.65 -4.26 13.11
C VAL A 8 -9.80 -2.86 12.51
N GLY A 9 -8.84 -1.97 12.75
CA GLY A 9 -8.80 -0.64 12.18
C GLY A 9 -8.81 -0.63 10.66
N GLU A 10 -8.00 -1.47 10.02
CA GLU A 10 -7.96 -1.60 8.56
C GLU A 10 -9.30 -2.03 7.97
N VAL A 11 -9.97 -3.01 8.60
CA VAL A 11 -11.29 -3.47 8.18
C VAL A 11 -12.32 -2.35 8.32
N LEU A 12 -12.29 -1.60 9.43
CA LEU A 12 -13.20 -0.49 9.67
C LEU A 12 -12.95 0.70 8.72
N ILE A 13 -11.69 1.00 8.39
CA ILE A 13 -11.32 2.08 7.46
C ILE A 13 -11.73 1.73 6.03
N SER A 14 -11.50 0.48 5.61
CA SER A 14 -11.82 0.00 4.26
C SER A 14 -13.32 -0.21 4.02
N PHE A 15 -14.13 -0.24 5.07
CA PHE A 15 -15.58 -0.41 4.95
C PHE A 15 -16.23 0.78 4.22
N VAL A 16 -16.93 0.47 3.13
CA VAL A 16 -17.72 1.42 2.35
C VAL A 16 -19.20 1.13 2.61
N GLY A 17 -19.81 1.89 3.51
CA GLY A 17 -21.23 1.75 3.84
C GLY A 17 -21.81 3.00 4.49
N GLY A 18 -23.09 2.90 4.86
CA GLY A 18 -23.83 3.99 5.50
C GLY A 18 -23.38 4.26 6.94
N HIS A 19 -23.84 5.36 7.53
CA HIS A 19 -23.53 5.71 8.93
C HIS A 19 -23.97 4.62 9.92
N GLU A 20 -25.21 4.12 9.78
CA GLU A 20 -25.75 3.07 10.65
C GLU A 20 -24.97 1.75 10.54
N GLU A 21 -24.61 1.36 9.31
CA GLU A 21 -23.81 0.15 9.08
C GLU A 21 -22.40 0.30 9.68
N ARG A 22 -21.80 1.49 9.56
CA ARG A 22 -20.50 1.77 10.16
C ARG A 22 -20.55 1.66 11.68
N GLU A 23 -21.57 2.23 12.33
CA GLU A 23 -21.75 2.09 13.78
C GLU A 23 -21.98 0.62 14.19
N ALA A 24 -22.75 -0.13 13.41
CA ALA A 24 -22.99 -1.56 13.67
C ALA A 24 -21.69 -2.38 13.61
N ILE A 25 -20.82 -2.12 12.64
CA ILE A 25 -19.53 -2.82 12.52
C ILE A 25 -18.58 -2.42 13.65
N HIS A 26 -18.53 -1.15 14.05
CA HIS A 26 -17.80 -0.73 15.25
C HIS A 26 -18.26 -1.51 16.49
N ALA A 27 -19.58 -1.59 16.72
CA ALA A 27 -20.15 -2.33 17.84
C ALA A 27 -19.82 -3.83 17.77
N TYR A 28 -19.93 -4.46 16.59
CA TYR A 28 -19.58 -5.86 16.38
C TYR A 28 -18.09 -6.14 16.65
N ALA A 29 -17.22 -5.24 16.20
CA ALA A 29 -15.78 -5.30 16.42
C ALA A 29 -15.36 -4.95 17.86
N LYS A 30 -16.32 -4.60 18.74
CA LYS A 30 -16.07 -4.06 20.09
C LYS A 30 -15.14 -2.84 20.06
N PHE A 31 -15.25 -2.04 19.01
CA PHE A 31 -14.48 -0.82 18.80
C PHE A 31 -15.30 0.40 19.25
N PRO A 32 -14.66 1.44 19.80
CA PRO A 32 -15.33 2.68 20.21
C PRO A 32 -16.18 3.29 19.08
N PRO A 33 -17.35 3.87 19.39
CA PRO A 33 -18.16 4.59 18.41
C PRO A 33 -17.38 5.75 17.76
N PRO A 34 -17.67 6.13 16.50
CA PRO A 34 -16.95 7.21 15.81
C PRO A 34 -16.92 8.56 16.54
N ILE A 35 -17.93 8.84 17.39
CA ILE A 35 -17.99 10.06 18.18
C ILE A 35 -17.00 10.09 19.35
N ASP A 36 -16.65 8.92 19.89
CA ASP A 36 -15.75 8.78 21.04
C ASP A 36 -14.29 8.61 20.62
N CYS A 37 -14.04 8.17 19.38
CA CYS A 37 -12.69 7.97 18.86
C CYS A 37 -11.74 9.18 19.05
N PRO A 38 -12.15 10.45 18.85
CA PRO A 38 -11.24 11.59 19.07
C PRO A 38 -10.65 11.68 20.48
N GLN A 39 -11.34 11.18 21.51
CA GLN A 39 -10.85 11.17 22.90
C GLN A 39 -9.77 10.11 23.14
N LEU A 40 -9.73 9.10 22.26
CA LEU A 40 -8.76 8.00 22.31
C LEU A 40 -7.58 8.24 21.37
N ALA A 41 -7.63 9.31 20.57
CA ALA A 41 -6.54 9.75 19.70
C ALA A 41 -5.42 10.46 20.49
N GLU A 42 -4.92 9.80 21.53
CA GLU A 42 -3.81 10.24 22.39
C GLU A 42 -2.66 9.23 22.35
N GLY A 43 -1.44 9.68 22.65
CA GLY A 43 -0.27 8.79 22.72
C GLY A 43 0.53 8.72 21.43
N ASN A 44 0.83 7.50 20.96
CA ASN A 44 1.70 7.29 19.81
C ASN A 44 1.03 7.69 18.48
N ILE A 45 1.82 7.89 17.43
CA ILE A 45 1.32 8.35 16.13
C ILE A 45 0.32 7.38 15.48
N GLN A 46 0.50 6.07 15.69
CA GLN A 46 -0.40 5.06 15.13
C GLN A 46 -1.80 5.18 15.72
N ASP A 47 -1.93 5.32 17.04
CA ASP A 47 -3.21 5.50 17.72
C ASP A 47 -3.87 6.82 17.32
N GLN A 48 -3.09 7.91 17.26
CA GLN A 48 -3.58 9.20 16.77
C GLN A 48 -4.16 9.08 15.36
N VAL A 49 -3.48 8.40 14.44
CA VAL A 49 -3.98 8.19 13.07
C VAL A 49 -5.21 7.30 13.08
N LEU A 50 -5.15 6.13 13.71
CA LEU A 50 -6.22 5.13 13.76
C LEU A 50 -7.53 5.75 14.26
N TYR A 51 -7.51 6.35 15.44
CA TYR A 51 -8.74 6.87 16.05
C TYR A 51 -9.24 8.13 15.35
N ASN A 52 -8.38 9.00 14.82
CA ASN A 52 -8.86 10.14 14.02
C ASN A 52 -9.47 9.67 12.68
N MET A 53 -8.92 8.64 12.03
CA MET A 53 -9.48 8.07 10.79
C MET A 53 -10.82 7.36 11.03
N LEU A 54 -11.00 6.75 12.20
CA LEU A 54 -12.25 6.10 12.60
C LEU A 54 -13.30 7.05 13.18
N SER A 55 -12.93 8.31 13.44
CA SER A 55 -13.82 9.31 13.99
C SER A 55 -14.85 9.85 12.99
N THR A 56 -15.70 10.77 13.46
CA THR A 56 -16.58 11.60 12.61
C THR A 56 -15.83 12.52 11.63
N GLN A 57 -14.50 12.69 11.80
CA GLN A 57 -13.64 13.53 10.96
C GLN A 57 -12.45 12.72 10.40
N PRO A 58 -12.71 11.73 9.52
CA PRO A 58 -11.69 10.81 8.98
C PRO A 58 -10.55 11.52 8.24
N HIS A 59 -10.86 12.66 7.59
CA HIS A 59 -9.89 13.48 6.86
C HIS A 59 -8.77 14.02 7.77
N LYS A 60 -9.04 14.29 9.05
CA LYS A 60 -8.03 14.77 10.00
C LYS A 60 -6.96 13.71 10.24
N GLY A 61 -7.38 12.46 10.43
CA GLY A 61 -6.46 11.33 10.60
C GLY A 61 -5.61 11.09 9.36
N LEU A 62 -6.20 11.21 8.17
CA LEU A 62 -5.47 11.09 6.92
C LEU A 62 -4.40 12.19 6.74
N ILE A 63 -4.70 13.44 7.10
CA ILE A 63 -3.71 14.53 7.04
C ILE A 63 -2.54 14.27 7.97
N ILE A 64 -2.81 13.91 9.23
CA ILE A 64 -1.78 13.57 10.23
C ILE A 64 -0.90 12.43 9.71
N ALA A 65 -1.51 11.39 9.15
CA ALA A 65 -0.79 10.25 8.61
C ALA A 65 0.11 10.64 7.44
N MET A 66 -0.40 11.42 6.48
CA MET A 66 0.37 11.85 5.31
C MET A 66 1.53 12.78 5.70
N GLU A 67 1.35 13.66 6.67
CA GLU A 67 2.42 14.51 7.22
C GLU A 67 3.52 13.65 7.87
N TYR A 68 3.14 12.71 8.72
CA TYR A 68 4.08 11.76 9.35
C TYR A 68 4.85 10.92 8.33
N LEU A 69 4.15 10.31 7.36
CA LEU A 69 4.80 9.49 6.32
C LEU A 69 5.78 10.32 5.50
N LYS A 70 5.41 11.56 5.17
CA LYS A 70 6.31 12.49 4.48
C LYS A 70 7.56 12.77 5.31
N GLU A 71 7.43 13.05 6.60
CA GLU A 71 8.57 13.28 7.50
C GLU A 71 9.49 12.05 7.61
N CYS A 72 8.92 10.85 7.75
CA CYS A 72 9.65 9.58 7.73
C CYS A 72 10.46 9.39 6.44
N VAL A 73 9.84 9.62 5.28
CA VAL A 73 10.53 9.47 3.99
C VAL A 73 11.60 10.55 3.80
N CYS A 74 11.36 11.79 4.22
CA CYS A 74 12.35 12.86 4.15
C CYS A 74 13.55 12.61 5.08
N SER A 75 13.32 12.10 6.28
CA SER A 75 14.37 11.84 7.27
C SER A 75 15.09 10.51 7.06
N GLY A 76 14.49 9.58 6.32
CA GLY A 76 14.99 8.22 6.15
C GLY A 76 14.72 7.29 7.35
N SER A 77 13.97 7.75 8.36
CA SER A 77 13.60 6.93 9.52
C SER A 77 12.32 6.15 9.24
N LEU A 78 12.47 4.87 8.90
CA LEU A 78 11.37 4.01 8.44
C LEU A 78 10.91 2.95 9.46
N ASP A 79 11.56 2.83 10.62
CA ASP A 79 11.31 1.75 11.59
C ASP A 79 9.83 1.66 12.01
N ASN A 80 9.18 2.80 12.28
CA ASN A 80 7.82 2.85 12.80
C ASN A 80 6.76 3.25 11.75
N VAL A 81 7.13 3.26 10.46
CA VAL A 81 6.25 3.76 9.39
C VAL A 81 5.11 2.80 9.06
N TRP A 82 5.32 1.50 9.29
CA TRP A 82 4.49 0.42 8.73
C TRP A 82 3.07 0.38 9.28
N GLY A 83 2.88 0.65 10.57
CA GLY A 83 1.54 0.70 11.18
C GLY A 83 0.69 1.81 10.57
N VAL A 84 1.26 3.02 10.47
CA VAL A 84 0.59 4.16 9.83
C VAL A 84 0.37 3.92 8.34
N LEU A 85 1.35 3.34 7.64
CA LEU A 85 1.24 3.00 6.23
C LEU A 85 0.06 2.07 5.97
N ARG A 86 -0.11 1.01 6.77
CA ARG A 86 -1.23 0.07 6.62
C ARG A 86 -2.59 0.73 6.81
N LEU A 87 -2.72 1.64 7.78
CA LEU A 87 -3.96 2.40 8.02
C LEU A 87 -4.33 3.27 6.81
N VAL A 88 -3.37 3.98 6.22
CA VAL A 88 -3.65 4.83 5.04
C VAL A 88 -3.87 4.00 3.77
N GLN A 89 -3.24 2.83 3.67
CA GLN A 89 -3.43 1.86 2.59
C GLN A 89 -4.82 1.21 2.61
N ALA A 90 -5.48 1.16 3.77
CA ALA A 90 -6.85 0.67 3.90
C ALA A 90 -7.90 1.65 3.35
N VAL A 91 -7.53 2.90 3.04
CA VAL A 91 -8.48 3.90 2.54
C VAL A 91 -9.00 3.50 1.15
N PRO A 92 -10.33 3.41 0.94
CA PRO A 92 -10.91 2.95 -0.32
C PRO A 92 -10.84 4.04 -1.39
N LEU A 93 -9.69 4.19 -2.03
CA LEU A 93 -9.46 5.24 -3.03
C LEU A 93 -10.40 5.11 -4.25
N SER A 94 -10.80 3.91 -4.66
CA SER A 94 -11.72 3.72 -5.79
C SER A 94 -13.12 4.31 -5.57
N HIS A 95 -13.50 4.58 -4.32
CA HIS A 95 -14.83 5.06 -3.96
C HIS A 95 -14.80 6.58 -3.71
N THR A 96 -15.76 7.29 -4.31
CA THR A 96 -15.95 8.74 -4.13
C THR A 96 -17.12 9.08 -3.19
N GLY A 97 -17.62 8.09 -2.45
CA GLY A 97 -18.78 8.22 -1.57
C GLY A 97 -18.50 7.73 -0.15
N GLY A 98 -19.38 8.12 0.78
CA GLY A 98 -19.24 7.78 2.21
C GLY A 98 -18.30 8.74 2.96
N PRO A 99 -17.64 8.28 4.04
CA PRO A 99 -16.78 9.14 4.87
C PRO A 99 -15.48 9.56 4.18
N TRP A 100 -15.12 8.91 3.07
CA TRP A 100 -13.86 9.09 2.37
C TRP A 100 -14.07 9.89 1.09
N VAL A 101 -13.73 11.19 1.14
CA VAL A 101 -13.57 12.02 -0.06
C VAL A 101 -12.10 12.45 -0.13
N VAL A 102 -11.28 11.63 -0.79
CA VAL A 102 -9.85 11.91 -0.97
C VAL A 102 -9.66 12.75 -2.23
N LYS A 103 -9.08 13.95 -2.08
CA LYS A 103 -8.81 14.85 -3.21
C LYS A 103 -7.78 14.25 -4.16
N GLY A 104 -7.81 14.65 -5.44
CA GLY A 104 -6.89 14.15 -6.47
C GLY A 104 -5.41 14.20 -6.07
N ASP A 105 -4.96 15.32 -5.51
CA ASP A 105 -3.56 15.49 -5.07
C ASP A 105 -3.22 14.56 -3.91
N GLN A 106 -4.10 14.45 -2.91
CA GLN A 106 -3.91 13.55 -1.77
C GLN A 106 -3.91 12.08 -2.22
N ARG A 107 -4.79 11.73 -3.15
CA ARG A 107 -4.83 10.39 -3.77
C ARG A 107 -3.51 10.06 -4.45
N ALA A 108 -3.01 10.96 -5.30
CA ALA A 108 -1.75 10.77 -6.02
C ALA A 108 -0.57 10.66 -5.05
N ALA A 109 -0.49 11.54 -4.04
CA ALA A 109 0.54 11.47 -3.01
C ALA A 109 0.52 10.14 -2.26
N LEU A 110 -0.66 9.69 -1.84
CA LEU A 110 -0.82 8.46 -1.06
C LEU A 110 -0.44 7.23 -1.88
N MET A 111 -0.86 7.15 -3.15
CA MET A 111 -0.45 6.06 -4.05
C MET A 111 1.07 6.07 -4.27
N ALA A 112 1.67 7.24 -4.52
CA ALA A 112 3.11 7.35 -4.78
C ALA A 112 3.97 6.99 -3.55
N VAL A 113 3.64 7.52 -2.38
CA VAL A 113 4.33 7.18 -1.11
C VAL A 113 4.15 5.71 -0.78
N SER A 114 2.94 5.17 -0.97
CA SER A 114 2.68 3.74 -0.77
C SER A 114 3.46 2.85 -1.73
N ALA A 115 3.64 3.27 -2.99
CA ALA A 115 4.42 2.53 -3.96
C ALA A 115 5.93 2.57 -3.64
N TYR A 116 6.44 3.74 -3.22
CA TYR A 116 7.82 3.89 -2.78
C TYR A 116 8.14 3.05 -1.53
N LEU A 117 7.33 3.16 -0.47
CA LEU A 117 7.51 2.37 0.75
C LEU A 117 7.28 0.87 0.49
N GLY A 118 6.33 0.53 -0.40
CA GLY A 118 6.13 -0.84 -0.86
C GLY A 118 7.33 -1.40 -1.62
N ALA A 119 8.07 -0.57 -2.38
CA ALA A 119 9.31 -0.99 -3.04
C ALA A 119 10.42 -1.32 -2.03
N ILE A 120 10.56 -0.50 -0.99
CA ILE A 120 11.49 -0.74 0.11
C ILE A 120 11.12 -2.05 0.82
N GLN A 121 9.83 -2.23 1.13
CA GLN A 121 9.34 -3.46 1.75
C GLN A 121 9.57 -4.68 0.85
N ALA A 122 9.32 -4.56 -0.46
CA ALA A 122 9.58 -5.62 -1.44
C ALA A 122 11.07 -6.01 -1.49
N ALA A 123 11.99 -5.04 -1.41
CA ALA A 123 13.41 -5.31 -1.39
C ALA A 123 13.79 -6.14 -0.14
N ASN A 124 13.28 -5.75 1.03
CA ASN A 124 13.49 -6.48 2.29
C ASN A 124 12.87 -7.88 2.29
N LEU A 125 11.77 -8.09 1.56
CA LEU A 125 11.12 -9.38 1.39
C LEU A 125 11.72 -10.21 0.23
N HIS A 126 12.75 -9.70 -0.45
CA HIS A 126 13.36 -10.31 -1.63
C HIS A 126 12.38 -10.55 -2.79
N TYR A 127 11.40 -9.66 -2.96
CA TYR A 127 10.47 -9.63 -4.10
C TYR A 127 11.12 -8.91 -5.30
N ASN A 128 12.29 -9.40 -5.71
CA ASN A 128 13.20 -8.70 -6.60
C ASN A 128 12.60 -8.36 -7.98
N SER A 129 11.62 -9.13 -8.45
CA SER A 129 10.99 -8.87 -9.75
C SER A 129 10.12 -7.62 -9.77
N ILE A 130 9.58 -7.19 -8.62
CA ILE A 130 8.62 -6.07 -8.55
C ILE A 130 9.23 -4.76 -8.04
N VAL A 131 10.37 -4.80 -7.33
CA VAL A 131 11.03 -3.60 -6.76
C VAL A 131 11.21 -2.47 -7.79
N PRO A 132 11.89 -2.68 -8.94
CA PRO A 132 12.08 -1.60 -9.91
C PRO A 132 10.76 -1.10 -10.50
N HIS A 133 9.75 -1.96 -10.60
CA HIS A 133 8.45 -1.60 -11.14
C HIS A 133 7.63 -0.75 -10.17
N LEU A 134 7.73 -0.99 -8.87
CA LEU A 134 7.13 -0.15 -7.83
C LEU A 134 7.78 1.25 -7.80
N LEU A 135 9.10 1.32 -7.93
CA LEU A 135 9.82 2.60 -7.99
C LEU A 135 9.44 3.41 -9.25
N VAL A 136 9.40 2.76 -10.42
CA VAL A 136 8.93 3.40 -11.67
C VAL A 136 7.47 3.83 -11.55
N HIS A 137 6.61 3.02 -10.93
CA HIS A 137 5.22 3.35 -10.70
C HIS A 137 5.05 4.59 -9.82
N ALA A 138 5.81 4.67 -8.71
CA ALA A 138 5.83 5.82 -7.83
C ALA A 138 6.26 7.10 -8.58
N SER A 139 7.35 7.03 -9.35
CA SER A 139 7.83 8.16 -10.17
C SER A 139 6.79 8.61 -11.18
N HIS A 140 6.16 7.67 -11.89
CA HIS A 140 5.14 7.98 -12.89
C HIS A 140 3.95 8.74 -12.28
N ILE A 141 3.51 8.35 -11.08
CA ILE A 141 2.41 9.05 -10.38
C ILE A 141 2.83 10.48 -10.03
N ILE A 142 4.03 10.67 -9.49
CA ILE A 142 4.55 12.00 -9.13
C ILE A 142 4.69 12.90 -10.35
N GLU A 143 5.29 12.41 -11.44
CA GLU A 143 5.50 13.19 -12.66
C GLU A 143 4.18 13.59 -13.33
N LYS A 144 3.21 12.66 -13.37
CA LYS A 144 1.92 12.85 -14.03
C LYS A 144 1.00 13.76 -13.24
N HIS A 145 0.93 13.60 -11.93
CA HIS A 145 -0.08 14.27 -11.09
C HIS A 145 0.48 15.44 -10.26
N ARG A 146 1.79 15.49 -10.04
CA ARG A 146 2.50 16.56 -9.29
C ARG A 146 1.80 16.95 -7.97
N PRO A 147 1.55 15.99 -7.07
CA PRO A 147 0.89 16.29 -5.82
C PRO A 147 1.71 17.31 -4.99
N HIS A 148 1.04 18.37 -4.53
CA HIS A 148 1.70 19.48 -3.84
C HIS A 148 2.50 19.02 -2.62
N GLY A 149 3.77 19.41 -2.55
CA GLY A 149 4.63 19.13 -1.40
C GLY A 149 5.28 17.75 -1.41
N TYR A 150 5.22 17.01 -2.52
CA TYR A 150 5.85 15.69 -2.72
C TYR A 150 6.97 15.68 -3.76
N ASP A 151 7.45 16.84 -4.22
CA ASP A 151 8.56 16.93 -5.19
C ASP A 151 9.84 16.22 -4.71
N PHE A 152 10.08 16.22 -3.39
CA PHE A 152 11.20 15.54 -2.76
C PHE A 152 11.22 14.03 -3.04
N LEU A 153 10.05 13.42 -3.28
CA LEU A 153 9.92 11.98 -3.43
C LEU A 153 10.63 11.49 -4.69
N LEU A 154 10.66 12.28 -5.77
CA LEU A 154 11.33 11.89 -7.00
C LEU A 154 12.84 11.68 -6.79
N GLU A 155 13.50 12.58 -6.07
CA GLU A 155 14.91 12.42 -5.72
C GLU A 155 15.14 11.19 -4.84
N THR A 156 14.25 10.95 -3.88
CA THR A 156 14.32 9.78 -3.00
C THR A 156 14.14 8.49 -3.78
N ILE A 157 13.24 8.44 -4.76
CA ILE A 157 13.05 7.28 -5.65
C ILE A 157 14.31 7.07 -6.52
N ILE A 158 14.93 8.13 -7.04
CA ILE A 158 16.18 8.01 -7.80
C ILE A 158 17.30 7.41 -6.93
N ARG A 159 17.43 7.87 -5.68
CA ARG A 159 18.41 7.29 -4.74
C ARG A 159 18.12 5.81 -4.49
N ALA A 160 16.86 5.43 -4.26
CA ALA A 160 16.45 4.05 -4.10
C ALA A 160 16.75 3.19 -5.35
N ASN A 161 16.48 3.69 -6.56
CA ASN A 161 16.84 2.97 -7.79
C ASN A 161 18.35 2.74 -7.89
N ASN A 162 19.18 3.73 -7.58
CA ASN A 162 20.63 3.57 -7.58
C ASN A 162 21.09 2.50 -6.57
N LYS A 163 20.50 2.48 -5.36
CA LYS A 163 20.75 1.44 -4.35
C LYS A 163 20.41 0.05 -4.88
N TRP A 164 19.25 -0.07 -5.54
CA TRP A 164 18.80 -1.31 -6.16
C TRP A 164 19.77 -1.80 -7.24
N GLU A 165 20.22 -0.92 -8.13
CA GLU A 165 21.14 -1.27 -9.23
C GLU A 165 22.50 -1.78 -8.74
N VAL A 166 23.00 -1.26 -7.61
CA VAL A 166 24.26 -1.73 -7.00
C VAL A 166 24.07 -2.91 -6.05
N ASN A 167 22.85 -3.48 -5.97
CA ASN A 167 22.48 -4.56 -5.05
C ASN A 167 22.80 -4.24 -3.57
N GLU A 168 22.54 -3.00 -3.13
CA GLU A 168 22.65 -2.65 -1.72
C GLU A 168 21.56 -3.35 -0.91
N GLU A 169 21.96 -4.10 0.12
CA GLU A 169 21.05 -4.88 0.96
C GLU A 169 20.44 -4.05 2.11
N ASP A 170 21.07 -2.93 2.48
CA ASP A 170 20.59 -2.06 3.56
C ASP A 170 19.64 -0.97 3.06
N TRP A 171 18.35 -1.22 3.29
CA TRP A 171 17.26 -0.30 2.99
C TRP A 171 16.77 0.49 4.20
N GLY A 172 17.50 0.44 5.32
CA GLY A 172 17.17 1.19 6.54
C GLY A 172 15.90 0.71 7.23
N VAL A 173 15.65 -0.61 7.19
CA VAL A 173 14.47 -1.23 7.80
C VAL A 173 14.88 -2.46 8.59
N ASP A 174 14.51 -2.50 9.86
CA ASP A 174 14.67 -3.69 10.68
C ASP A 174 13.62 -4.75 10.29
N THR A 175 14.06 -5.80 9.60
CA THR A 175 13.19 -6.91 9.17
C THR A 175 12.56 -7.69 10.33
N SER A 176 13.10 -7.59 11.55
CA SER A 176 12.49 -8.21 12.74
C SER A 176 11.14 -7.57 13.12
N MET A 177 10.83 -6.39 12.55
CA MET A 177 9.55 -5.70 12.72
C MET A 177 8.43 -6.24 11.84
N PHE A 178 8.72 -7.15 10.89
CA PHE A 178 7.70 -7.84 10.09
C PHE A 178 7.42 -9.20 10.75
N PRO A 179 6.43 -9.30 11.65
CA PRO A 179 6.13 -10.58 12.30
C PRO A 179 5.81 -11.64 11.24
N ASP A 180 6.48 -12.80 11.38
CA ASP A 180 6.58 -13.97 10.50
C ASP A 180 5.28 -14.54 9.90
N ALA A 181 4.11 -13.96 10.18
CA ALA A 181 2.81 -14.55 9.89
C ALA A 181 2.15 -14.11 8.56
N TRP A 182 2.57 -13.01 7.94
CA TRP A 182 1.89 -12.47 6.73
C TRP A 182 2.78 -12.34 5.48
N TYR A 183 4.10 -12.37 5.66
CA TYR A 183 5.05 -12.18 4.57
C TYR A 183 5.90 -13.43 4.38
N ASP A 184 5.74 -14.07 3.23
CA ASP A 184 6.71 -15.08 2.78
C ASP A 184 8.00 -14.37 2.36
N LEU A 185 9.14 -14.77 2.90
CA LEU A 185 10.45 -14.30 2.42
C LEU A 185 10.76 -14.96 1.08
N GLY A 186 11.12 -14.15 0.09
CA GLY A 186 11.49 -14.60 -1.25
C GLY A 186 10.33 -14.70 -2.22
N ALA A 187 10.68 -14.90 -3.49
CA ALA A 187 9.70 -14.87 -4.59
C ALA A 187 8.53 -15.85 -4.35
N THR A 188 7.31 -15.33 -4.46
CA THR A 188 6.10 -16.16 -4.39
C THR A 188 6.08 -17.12 -5.58
N ARG A 189 5.78 -18.40 -5.33
CA ARG A 189 5.74 -19.44 -6.35
C ARG A 189 4.42 -20.19 -6.31
N VAL A 190 3.55 -19.90 -7.26
CA VAL A 190 2.33 -20.68 -7.49
C VAL A 190 2.61 -21.94 -8.29
N SER A 191 1.77 -22.95 -8.08
CA SER A 191 1.78 -24.17 -8.88
C SER A 191 1.62 -23.82 -10.36
N GLY A 192 2.49 -24.40 -11.20
CA GLY A 192 2.46 -24.15 -12.63
C GLY A 192 3.17 -22.88 -13.12
N SER A 193 3.79 -22.09 -12.23
CA SER A 193 4.56 -20.87 -12.57
C SER A 193 5.67 -21.06 -13.61
N HIS A 194 6.17 -22.29 -13.77
CA HIS A 194 7.22 -22.65 -14.72
C HIS A 194 6.74 -23.57 -15.84
N LEU A 195 5.42 -23.84 -15.92
CA LEU A 195 4.92 -24.73 -16.96
C LEU A 195 5.18 -24.14 -18.35
N PRO A 196 5.57 -25.00 -19.30
CA PRO A 196 5.77 -24.59 -20.68
C PRO A 196 4.46 -24.10 -21.30
N ARG A 197 4.63 -23.27 -22.32
CA ARG A 197 3.60 -22.43 -22.93
C ARG A 197 2.61 -23.25 -23.76
N HIS A 198 1.37 -22.77 -23.86
CA HIS A 198 0.48 -23.01 -25.01
C HIS A 198 0.20 -21.67 -25.72
N SER A 199 -0.41 -21.71 -26.91
CA SER A 199 -0.50 -20.66 -27.95
C SER A 199 -0.85 -19.21 -27.53
N ASP A 200 -1.46 -18.98 -26.38
CA ASP A 200 -1.98 -17.66 -25.98
C ASP A 200 -0.98 -16.95 -25.06
N SER A 201 0.09 -16.40 -25.64
CA SER A 201 1.12 -15.70 -24.87
C SER A 201 0.67 -14.29 -24.48
N GLN A 202 0.59 -14.04 -23.17
CA GLN A 202 0.31 -12.72 -22.61
C GLN A 202 1.61 -12.05 -22.14
N THR A 203 1.69 -10.73 -22.31
CA THR A 203 2.84 -9.92 -21.87
C THR A 203 2.49 -9.20 -20.59
N CYS A 204 3.34 -9.33 -19.57
CA CYS A 204 3.16 -8.66 -18.29
C CYS A 204 3.22 -7.13 -18.46
N CYS A 205 2.22 -6.44 -17.92
CA CYS A 205 2.06 -5.00 -18.09
C CYS A 205 3.18 -4.19 -17.41
N ILE A 206 3.76 -4.72 -16.32
CA ILE A 206 4.86 -4.07 -15.59
C ILE A 206 6.23 -4.48 -16.13
N THR A 207 6.53 -5.78 -16.25
CA THR A 207 7.87 -6.26 -16.64
C THR A 207 8.12 -6.24 -18.15
N LYS A 208 7.06 -6.11 -18.95
CA LYS A 208 7.09 -6.26 -20.42
C LYS A 208 7.63 -7.61 -20.90
N GLN A 209 7.74 -8.58 -20.00
CA GLN A 209 8.15 -9.95 -20.30
C GLN A 209 6.92 -10.82 -20.58
N ILE A 210 7.12 -11.86 -21.39
CA ILE A 210 6.09 -12.89 -21.62
C ILE A 210 5.86 -13.64 -20.30
N ILE A 211 4.60 -13.77 -19.91
CA ILE A 211 4.21 -14.47 -18.68
C ILE A 211 4.42 -15.97 -18.85
N LYS A 212 4.98 -16.58 -17.80
CA LYS A 212 5.07 -18.02 -17.64
C LYS A 212 4.10 -18.47 -16.54
N GLY A 213 3.34 -19.52 -16.83
CA GLY A 213 2.31 -20.00 -15.92
C GLY A 213 1.06 -19.10 -15.88
N PRO A 214 0.34 -19.06 -14.74
CA PRO A 214 -0.94 -18.37 -14.65
C PRO A 214 -0.81 -16.84 -14.71
N ALA A 215 -1.74 -16.23 -15.44
CA ALA A 215 -1.89 -14.79 -15.58
C ALA A 215 -3.00 -14.26 -14.68
N TYR A 216 -2.82 -13.03 -14.19
CA TYR A 216 -3.82 -12.27 -13.46
C TYR A 216 -4.23 -11.06 -14.28
N PHE A 217 -5.53 -10.94 -14.56
CA PHE A 217 -6.10 -9.82 -15.32
C PHE A 217 -6.41 -8.66 -14.38
N LEU A 218 -6.00 -7.47 -14.76
CA LEU A 218 -6.29 -6.24 -14.04
C LEU A 218 -7.72 -5.76 -14.35
N GLU A 219 -8.17 -4.74 -13.61
CA GLU A 219 -9.55 -4.26 -13.63
C GLU A 219 -10.04 -3.75 -14.99
N ASN A 220 -9.14 -3.43 -15.92
CA ASN A 220 -9.49 -2.99 -17.28
C ASN A 220 -9.75 -4.17 -18.24
N GLY A 221 -9.53 -5.42 -17.81
CA GLY A 221 -9.71 -6.62 -18.62
C GLY A 221 -8.67 -6.81 -19.73
N GLU A 222 -7.80 -5.83 -19.99
CA GLU A 222 -6.81 -5.84 -21.06
C GLU A 222 -5.38 -6.00 -20.54
N SER A 223 -5.07 -5.34 -19.41
CA SER A 223 -3.75 -5.40 -18.80
C SER A 223 -3.66 -6.64 -17.93
N VAL A 224 -2.52 -7.32 -18.01
CA VAL A 224 -2.29 -8.59 -17.34
C VAL A 224 -0.92 -8.57 -16.69
N MET A 225 -0.78 -9.25 -15.56
CA MET A 225 0.50 -9.53 -14.91
C MET A 225 0.62 -11.01 -14.55
N GLY A 226 1.84 -11.51 -14.33
CA GLY A 226 2.02 -12.87 -13.83
C GLY A 226 1.44 -13.01 -12.42
N LEU A 227 0.78 -14.13 -12.10
CA LEU A 227 0.14 -14.32 -10.79
C LEU A 227 1.14 -14.21 -9.62
N ASN A 228 2.38 -14.68 -9.80
CA ASN A 228 3.45 -14.50 -8.80
C ASN A 228 3.73 -13.01 -8.53
N ASP A 229 3.86 -12.21 -9.59
CA ASP A 229 4.10 -10.77 -9.45
C ASP A 229 2.89 -10.08 -8.82
N ALA A 230 1.66 -10.53 -9.12
CA ALA A 230 0.44 -9.99 -8.53
C ALA A 230 0.41 -10.22 -7.02
N LEU A 231 0.72 -11.44 -6.57
CA LEU A 231 0.75 -11.80 -5.15
C LEU A 231 1.85 -11.06 -4.39
N MET A 232 3.04 -10.93 -4.98
CA MET A 232 4.12 -10.14 -4.37
C MET A 232 3.75 -8.66 -4.30
N TRP A 233 3.13 -8.12 -5.34
CA TRP A 233 2.69 -6.74 -5.41
C TRP A 233 1.63 -6.44 -4.35
N SER A 234 0.57 -7.25 -4.27
CA SER A 234 -0.55 -7.02 -3.34
C SER A 234 -0.15 -7.12 -1.87
N LYS A 235 0.95 -7.82 -1.55
CA LYS A 235 1.50 -7.90 -0.19
C LYS A 235 2.13 -6.58 0.28
N VAL A 236 2.72 -5.79 -0.62
CA VAL A 236 3.48 -4.56 -0.26
C VAL A 236 2.81 -3.28 -0.75
N HIS A 237 1.89 -3.39 -1.70
CA HIS A 237 1.19 -2.27 -2.30
C HIS A 237 -0.26 -2.67 -2.63
N PRO A 238 -1.28 -2.05 -1.98
CA PRO A 238 -2.66 -2.49 -2.13
C PRO A 238 -3.29 -2.08 -3.46
N TYR A 239 -2.73 -1.09 -4.17
CA TYR A 239 -3.36 -0.50 -5.35
C TYR A 239 -2.89 -1.17 -6.64
N SER A 240 -3.76 -1.17 -7.65
CA SER A 240 -3.47 -1.66 -8.99
C SER A 240 -2.28 -0.90 -9.61
N PRO A 241 -1.37 -1.60 -10.33
CA PRO A 241 -0.26 -0.97 -11.03
C PRO A 241 -0.70 -0.02 -12.17
N LEU A 242 -1.99 0.02 -12.51
CA LEU A 242 -2.55 0.99 -13.44
C LEU A 242 -2.66 2.41 -12.87
N GLY A 243 -2.45 2.60 -11.56
CA GLY A 243 -2.52 3.91 -10.92
C GLY A 243 -3.95 4.46 -10.82
N THR A 244 -4.93 3.58 -10.94
CA THR A 244 -6.37 3.89 -10.84
C THR A 244 -6.81 4.09 -9.40
N GLY A 245 -6.05 3.59 -8.42
CA GLY A 245 -6.43 3.50 -7.01
C GLY A 245 -7.45 2.40 -6.69
N ASN A 246 -7.73 1.50 -7.64
CA ASN A 246 -8.48 0.27 -7.37
C ASN A 246 -7.60 -0.71 -6.58
N PRO A 247 -8.18 -1.47 -5.64
CA PRO A 247 -7.43 -2.51 -4.93
C PRO A 247 -7.01 -3.64 -5.87
N LEU A 248 -5.81 -4.18 -5.67
CA LEU A 248 -5.33 -5.40 -6.32
C LEU A 248 -5.54 -6.59 -5.36
N ASN A 249 -6.46 -7.50 -5.70
CA ASN A 249 -6.74 -8.69 -4.88
C ASN A 249 -6.57 -10.00 -5.67
N PRO A 250 -5.38 -10.61 -5.63
CA PRO A 250 -5.08 -11.87 -6.31
C PRO A 250 -5.30 -13.14 -5.45
N PHE A 251 -5.99 -13.03 -4.29
CA PHE A 251 -6.20 -14.12 -3.34
C PHE A 251 -7.52 -14.87 -3.55
#